data_AF-A0AAE9F2G2-F1
#
_entry.id   AF-A0AAE9F2G2-F1
#
_cell.length_a   1.000
_cell.length_b   1.000
_cell.length_c   1.000
_cell.angle_alpha   90.00
_cell.angle_beta   90.00
_cell.angle_gamma   90.00
#
_symmetry.space_group_name_H-M   'P 1'
#
loop_
_entity.id
_entity.type
_entity.pdbx_description
1 polymer ?
#
loop_
_entity_poly.entity_id
_entity_poly.type
_entity_poly.pdbx_seq_one_letter_code
_entity_poly.pdbx_strand_id
1 'polypeptide(L)'
;MLDALQNFRDFLNVNIFHYRRGSTCGAKAAGMTQESIDGLAALRQIFAIGYAMVQSNKEAADKFIADYKTDSENYIKNMPENDQTAYNNLLKKHGIA
;
A
#
# COMPACT_ATOMS: atom_id res chain seq x y z
N MET A 1 -18.29 -6.48 8.26
CA MET A 1 -17.65 -7.23 7.13
C MET A 1 -17.48 -6.36 5.89
N LEU A 2 -18.40 -5.44 5.57
CA LEU A 2 -18.20 -4.41 4.54
C LEU A 2 -17.03 -3.46 4.87
N ASP A 3 -16.84 -3.11 6.14
CA ASP A 3 -15.83 -2.13 6.57
C ASP A 3 -14.39 -2.62 6.38
N ALA A 4 -14.14 -3.92 6.52
CA ALA A 4 -12.81 -4.51 6.32
C ALA A 4 -12.42 -4.49 4.83
N LEU A 5 -13.36 -4.83 3.94
CA LEU A 5 -13.16 -4.75 2.49
C LEU A 5 -13.07 -3.31 1.99
N GLN A 6 -13.78 -2.36 2.62
CA GLN A 6 -13.70 -0.94 2.30
C GLN A 6 -12.36 -0.36 2.74
N ASN A 7 -11.95 -0.55 3.99
CA ASN A 7 -10.60 -0.19 4.47
C ASN A 7 -9.50 -0.83 3.63
N PHE A 8 -9.73 -2.05 3.15
CA PHE A 8 -8.79 -2.73 2.27
C PHE A 8 -8.76 -2.14 0.86
N ARG A 9 -9.90 -1.82 0.27
CA ARG A 9 -9.96 -1.08 -1.00
C ARG A 9 -9.31 0.28 -0.89
N ASP A 10 -9.51 0.98 0.21
CA ASP A 10 -8.90 2.28 0.47
C ASP A 10 -7.39 2.13 0.64
N PHE A 11 -6.93 1.12 1.38
CA PHE A 11 -5.52 0.75 1.49
C PHE A 11 -4.87 0.43 0.13
N LEU A 12 -5.53 -0.36 -0.70
CA LEU A 12 -5.08 -0.65 -2.06
C LEU A 12 -5.13 0.61 -2.95
N ASN A 13 -6.11 1.49 -2.78
CA ASN A 13 -6.18 2.72 -3.55
C ASN A 13 -4.99 3.65 -3.27
N VAL A 14 -4.54 3.73 -2.01
CA VAL A 14 -3.31 4.46 -1.63
C VAL A 14 -2.07 3.78 -2.20
N ASN A 15 -1.87 2.49 -1.85
CA ASN A 15 -0.61 1.81 -2.07
C ASN A 15 -0.41 1.34 -3.51
N ILE A 16 -1.49 1.09 -4.25
CA ILE A 16 -1.44 0.37 -5.53
C ILE A 16 -1.98 1.21 -6.70
N PHE A 17 -3.02 2.03 -6.51
CA PHE A 17 -3.72 2.68 -7.63
C PHE A 17 -3.38 4.15 -7.88
N HIS A 18 -2.97 4.94 -6.88
CA HIS A 18 -2.43 6.29 -7.13
C HIS A 18 -1.04 6.29 -7.77
N TYR A 19 -0.42 5.10 -7.87
CA TYR A 19 0.79 4.83 -8.65
C TYR A 19 0.51 4.40 -10.11
N ARG A 20 -0.61 4.84 -10.71
CA ARG A 20 -0.99 4.52 -12.09
C ARG A 20 -0.66 5.72 -12.99
N ARG A 21 0.46 5.59 -13.72
CA ARG A 21 1.11 6.56 -14.64
C ARG A 21 2.13 7.49 -13.96
N GLY A 22 3.36 7.00 -13.75
CA GLY A 22 4.54 7.85 -13.56
C GLY A 22 4.80 8.38 -12.14
N SER A 23 4.24 7.75 -11.10
CA SER A 23 4.21 8.31 -9.75
C SER A 23 5.51 8.25 -8.93
N THR A 24 6.65 7.88 -9.55
CA THR A 24 7.97 8.28 -9.00
C THR A 24 8.02 9.77 -8.72
N CYS A 25 7.23 10.58 -9.46
CA CYS A 25 7.09 12.01 -9.27
C CYS A 25 6.32 12.40 -8.00
N GLY A 26 5.27 11.66 -7.59
CA GLY A 26 4.44 12.02 -6.42
C GLY A 26 5.10 11.70 -5.08
N ALA A 27 5.80 10.56 -5.01
CA ALA A 27 6.56 10.16 -3.83
C ALA A 27 7.89 10.92 -3.70
N LYS A 28 8.61 11.15 -4.80
CA LYS A 28 9.77 12.08 -4.77
C LYS A 28 9.36 13.50 -4.44
N ALA A 29 8.24 13.99 -4.96
CA ALA A 29 7.72 15.32 -4.61
C ALA A 29 7.26 15.41 -3.15
N ALA A 30 6.83 14.29 -2.55
CA ALA A 30 6.54 14.21 -1.13
C ALA A 30 7.79 14.08 -0.25
N GLY A 31 8.97 13.86 -0.86
CA GLY A 31 10.25 13.75 -0.16
C GLY A 31 10.69 12.32 0.18
N MET A 32 10.03 11.29 -0.37
CA MET A 32 10.43 9.89 -0.14
C MET A 32 11.74 9.53 -0.83
N THR A 33 12.55 8.72 -0.15
CA THR A 33 13.69 8.03 -0.77
C THR A 33 13.25 7.05 -1.87
N GLN A 34 14.15 6.78 -2.82
CA GLN A 34 13.89 5.80 -3.87
C GLN A 34 13.72 4.39 -3.30
N GLU A 35 14.40 4.06 -2.18
CA GLU A 35 14.29 2.76 -1.51
C GLU A 35 12.88 2.51 -0.95
N SER A 36 12.32 3.51 -0.26
CA SER A 36 10.94 3.44 0.25
C SER A 36 9.92 3.37 -0.89
N ILE A 37 10.17 4.07 -2.00
CA ILE A 37 9.35 3.99 -3.21
C ILE A 37 9.39 2.58 -3.82
N ASP A 38 10.57 2.01 -3.95
CA ASP A 38 10.76 0.70 -4.56
C ASP A 38 10.15 -0.41 -3.69
N GLY A 39 10.23 -0.31 -2.36
CA GLY A 39 9.56 -1.26 -1.48
C GLY A 39 8.04 -1.12 -1.45
N LEU A 40 7.47 0.10 -1.57
CA LEU A 40 6.03 0.26 -1.82
C LEU A 40 5.60 -0.36 -3.15
N ALA A 41 6.42 -0.22 -4.20
CA ALA A 41 6.18 -0.85 -5.49
C ALA A 41 6.30 -2.39 -5.43
N ALA A 42 7.20 -2.92 -4.60
CA ALA A 42 7.34 -4.34 -4.35
C ALA A 42 6.12 -4.92 -3.61
N LEU A 43 5.67 -4.24 -2.54
CA LEU A 43 4.43 -4.60 -1.82
C LEU A 43 3.25 -4.68 -2.79
N ARG A 44 3.10 -3.70 -3.68
CA ARG A 44 2.09 -3.72 -4.74
C ARG A 44 2.17 -4.96 -5.62
N GLN A 45 3.38 -5.37 -6.04
CA GLN A 45 3.54 -6.56 -6.87
C GLN A 45 3.20 -7.84 -6.10
N ILE A 46 3.65 -7.95 -4.85
CA ILE A 46 3.31 -9.07 -3.95
C ILE A 46 1.81 -9.20 -3.83
N PHE A 47 1.09 -8.09 -3.63
CA PHE A 47 -0.36 -8.10 -3.56
C PHE A 47 -1.01 -8.54 -4.87
N ALA A 48 -0.62 -7.94 -6.00
CA ALA A 48 -1.23 -8.25 -7.29
C ALA A 48 -1.07 -9.73 -7.67
N ILE A 49 0.10 -10.31 -7.37
CA ILE A 49 0.40 -11.72 -7.64
C ILE A 49 -0.31 -12.62 -6.62
N GLY A 50 -0.12 -12.37 -5.32
CA GLY A 50 -0.64 -13.21 -4.25
C GLY A 50 -2.17 -13.19 -4.19
N TYR A 51 -2.79 -12.03 -4.33
CA TYR A 51 -4.26 -11.92 -4.34
C TYR A 51 -4.87 -12.64 -5.54
N ALA A 52 -4.26 -12.53 -6.73
CA ALA A 52 -4.76 -13.23 -7.93
C ALA A 52 -4.77 -14.76 -7.76
N MET A 53 -3.87 -15.31 -6.94
CA MET A 53 -3.82 -16.74 -6.62
C MET A 53 -4.91 -17.17 -5.63
N VAL A 54 -5.31 -16.30 -4.70
CA VAL A 54 -6.26 -16.64 -3.63
C VAL A 54 -7.66 -16.08 -3.85
N GLN A 55 -7.87 -15.17 -4.82
CA GLN A 55 -9.15 -14.46 -5.05
C GLN A 55 -10.37 -15.38 -5.23
N SER A 56 -10.16 -16.60 -5.72
CA SER A 56 -11.22 -17.59 -5.92
C SER A 56 -11.64 -18.32 -4.64
N ASN A 57 -10.90 -18.16 -3.54
CA ASN A 57 -11.22 -18.73 -2.23
C ASN A 57 -11.28 -17.61 -1.18
N LYS A 58 -12.50 -17.36 -0.68
CA LYS A 58 -12.76 -16.27 0.26
C LYS A 58 -11.92 -16.34 1.53
N GLU A 59 -11.81 -17.52 2.14
CA GLU A 59 -11.07 -17.69 3.40
C GLU A 59 -9.56 -17.50 3.20
N ALA A 60 -9.03 -18.01 2.09
CA ALA A 60 -7.63 -17.78 1.72
C ALA A 60 -7.36 -16.32 1.36
N ALA A 61 -8.30 -15.65 0.68
CA ALA A 61 -8.21 -14.23 0.36
C ALA A 61 -8.25 -13.36 1.62
N ASP A 62 -9.18 -13.63 2.54
CA ASP A 62 -9.29 -12.88 3.81
C ASP A 62 -8.01 -13.04 4.66
N LYS A 63 -7.44 -14.26 4.72
CA LYS A 63 -6.16 -14.50 5.39
C LYS A 63 -5.00 -13.77 4.71
N PHE A 64 -4.88 -13.88 3.39
CA PHE A 64 -3.84 -13.18 2.62
C PHE A 64 -3.91 -11.67 2.82
N ILE A 65 -5.12 -11.11 2.84
CA ILE A 65 -5.36 -9.69 3.10
C ILE A 65 -4.86 -9.28 4.50
N ALA A 66 -5.17 -10.08 5.52
CA ALA A 66 -4.75 -9.81 6.90
C ALA A 66 -3.23 -9.86 7.07
N ASP A 67 -2.60 -10.90 6.48
CA ASP A 67 -1.15 -11.08 6.50
C ASP A 67 -0.46 -9.93 5.74
N TYR A 68 -0.92 -9.63 4.52
CA TYR A 68 -0.38 -8.53 3.70
C TYR A 68 -0.54 -7.16 4.34
N LYS A 69 -1.67 -6.90 5.03
CA LYS A 69 -1.88 -5.67 5.78
C LYS A 69 -0.84 -5.54 6.89
N THR A 70 -0.62 -6.60 7.65
CA THR A 70 0.37 -6.63 8.74
C THR A 70 1.78 -6.37 8.22
N ASP A 71 2.18 -7.04 7.14
CA ASP A 71 3.49 -6.87 6.52
C ASP A 71 3.69 -5.45 5.98
N SER A 72 2.66 -4.89 5.35
CA SER A 72 2.72 -3.54 4.82
C SER A 72 2.78 -2.48 5.91
N GLU A 73 2.01 -2.63 7.00
CA GLU A 73 2.08 -1.74 8.17
C GLU A 73 3.46 -1.81 8.84
N ASN A 74 4.04 -3.01 8.94
CA ASN A 74 5.39 -3.19 9.46
C ASN A 74 6.43 -2.53 8.55
N TYR A 75 6.30 -2.65 7.23
CA TYR A 75 7.19 -1.98 6.28
C TYR A 75 7.12 -0.45 6.44
N ILE A 76 5.91 0.12 6.48
CA ILE A 76 5.71 1.57 6.66
C ILE A 76 6.31 2.05 7.98
N LYS A 77 6.13 1.31 9.09
CA LYS A 77 6.73 1.65 10.40
C LYS A 77 8.26 1.62 10.41
N ASN A 78 8.86 0.78 9.57
CA ASN A 78 10.31 0.63 9.46
C ASN A 78 10.93 1.57 8.41
N MET A 79 10.11 2.34 7.66
CA MET A 79 10.63 3.38 6.78
C MET A 79 11.36 4.47 7.58
N PRO A 80 12.30 5.20 6.96
CA PRO A 80 12.85 6.41 7.54
C PRO A 80 11.74 7.40 7.95
N GLU A 81 11.94 8.13 9.05
CA GLU A 81 10.94 9.05 9.61
C GLU A 81 10.46 10.13 8.60
N ASN A 82 11.39 10.59 7.76
CA ASN A 82 11.10 11.50 6.64
C ASN A 82 10.17 10.86 5.61
N ASP A 83 10.38 9.58 5.29
CA ASP A 83 9.58 8.84 4.31
C ASP A 83 8.21 8.47 4.89
N GLN A 84 8.13 8.15 6.18
CA GLN A 84 6.85 7.97 6.89
C GLN A 84 6.00 9.24 6.84
N THR A 85 6.62 10.40 7.09
CA THR A 85 5.95 11.70 7.03
C THR A 85 5.48 12.00 5.60
N ALA A 86 6.33 11.76 4.60
CA ALA A 86 5.97 11.88 3.19
C ALA A 86 4.80 10.96 2.80
N TYR A 87 4.78 9.73 3.32
CA TYR A 87 3.71 8.75 3.10
C TYR A 87 2.38 9.23 3.71
N ASN A 88 2.42 9.72 4.94
CA ASN A 88 1.25 10.29 5.61
C ASN A 88 0.73 11.56 4.92
N ASN A 89 1.62 12.38 4.37
CA ASN A 89 1.21 13.56 3.60
C ASN A 89 0.57 13.16 2.25
N LEU A 90 1.08 12.11 1.60
CA LEU A 90 0.44 11.52 0.41
C LEU A 90 -0.95 11.00 0.74
N LEU A 91 -1.10 10.27 1.84
CA LEU A 91 -2.39 9.77 2.35
C LEU A 91 -3.42 10.91 2.53
N LYS A 92 -3.03 11.98 3.24
CA LYS A 92 -3.87 13.17 3.46
C LYS A 92 -4.23 13.87 2.15
N LYS A 93 -3.27 14.02 1.23
CA LYS A 93 -3.51 14.66 -0.08
C LYS A 93 -4.56 13.94 -0.91
N HIS A 94 -4.66 12.63 -0.75
CA HIS A 94 -5.64 11.81 -1.47
C HIS A 94 -6.96 11.60 -0.70
N GLY A 95 -7.11 12.22 0.48
CA GLY A 95 -8.33 12.15 1.30
C GLY A 95 -8.56 10.80 1.97
N ILE A 96 -7.47 10.06 2.22
CA ILE A 96 -7.52 8.68 2.73
C ILE A 96 -7.14 8.61 4.22
N ALA A 97 -6.51 9.66 4.76
CA ALA A 97 -6.20 9.82 6.18
C ALA A 97 -6.97 10.99 6.80
#